data_AF-A0A3D0ICA3-F1
#
_entry.id   AF-A0A3D0ICA3-F1
#
_cell.length_a   1.000
_cell.length_b   1.000
_cell.length_c   1.000
_cell.angle_alpha   90.00
_cell.angle_beta   90.00
_cell.angle_gamma   90.00
#
_symmetry.space_group_name_H-M   'P 1'
#
loop_
_entity.id
_entity.type
_entity.pdbx_description
1 polymer ?
#
loop_
_entity_poly.entity_id
_entity_poly.type
_entity_poly.pdbx_seq_one_letter_code
_entity_poly.pdbx_strand_id
1 'polypeptide(L)'
;MREGRLQDAVQELRLAASLAPEDAHLAVVYAMALQARGRAPEALALLDAMHRRRPGEREPLFGIATIAREAGEPGRARQAAHDLLALVPEDPGAQALVRELDRPPAGAQETRSR
;
A
#
# COMPACT_ATOMS: atom_id res chain seq x y z
N MET A 1 -23.37 4.56 -9.54
CA MET A 1 -22.75 5.90 -9.78
C MET A 1 -21.48 6.10 -8.94
N ARG A 2 -20.57 5.11 -8.87
CA ARG A 2 -19.25 5.26 -8.20
C ARG A 2 -18.10 5.14 -9.21
N GLU A 3 -18.21 4.26 -10.20
CA GLU A 3 -17.16 4.08 -11.21
C GLU A 3 -16.86 5.31 -12.07
N GLY A 4 -17.84 6.18 -12.38
CA GLY A 4 -17.61 7.37 -13.22
C GLY A 4 -16.65 8.37 -12.59
N ARG A 5 -16.87 8.73 -11.32
CA ARG A 5 -16.02 9.68 -10.58
C ARG A 5 -14.63 9.12 -10.27
N LEU A 6 -14.49 7.80 -10.23
CA LEU A 6 -13.20 7.15 -10.02
C LEU A 6 -12.33 7.15 -11.30
N GLN A 7 -12.92 7.19 -12.50
CA GLN A 7 -12.13 7.26 -13.74
C GLN A 7 -11.48 8.64 -13.89
N ASP A 8 -12.26 9.69 -13.68
CA ASP A 8 -11.79 11.08 -13.75
C ASP A 8 -10.70 11.31 -12.68
N ALA A 9 -10.93 10.84 -11.45
CA ALA A 9 -9.95 10.97 -10.37
C ALA A 9 -8.60 10.33 -10.70
N VAL A 10 -8.56 9.18 -11.36
CA VAL A 10 -7.30 8.51 -11.74
C VAL A 10 -6.52 9.33 -12.76
N GLN A 11 -7.19 10.00 -13.71
CA GLN A 11 -6.51 10.81 -14.71
C GLN A 11 -5.99 12.13 -14.13
N GLU A 12 -6.78 12.79 -13.29
CA GLU A 12 -6.34 13.99 -12.57
C GLU A 12 -5.16 13.67 -11.63
N LEU A 13 -5.24 12.56 -10.89
CA LEU A 13 -4.16 12.12 -10.00
C LEU A 13 -2.90 11.72 -10.78
N ARG A 14 -3.05 11.11 -11.97
CA ARG A 14 -1.90 10.81 -12.84
C ARG A 14 -1.18 12.09 -13.28
N LEU A 15 -1.94 13.11 -13.69
CA LEU A 15 -1.38 14.40 -14.07
C LEU A 15 -0.70 15.07 -12.87
N ALA A 16 -1.37 15.10 -11.71
CA ALA A 16 -0.80 15.65 -10.48
C ALA A 16 0.50 14.93 -10.08
N ALA A 17 0.52 13.60 -10.10
CA ALA A 17 1.70 12.80 -9.79
C ALA A 17 2.83 13.00 -10.83
N SER A 18 2.50 13.29 -12.09
CA SER A 18 3.51 13.63 -13.11
C SER A 18 4.10 15.03 -12.93
N LEU A 19 3.33 15.97 -12.38
CA LEU A 19 3.77 17.34 -12.10
C LEU A 19 4.59 17.41 -10.81
N ALA A 20 4.27 16.56 -9.84
CA ALA A 20 4.98 16.44 -8.56
C ALA A 20 5.48 15.00 -8.35
N PRO A 21 6.46 14.54 -9.15
CA PRO A 21 6.94 13.16 -9.11
C PRO A 21 7.74 12.85 -7.85
N GLU A 22 7.91 13.81 -6.93
CA GLU A 22 8.61 13.67 -5.66
C GLU A 22 7.67 13.73 -4.46
N ASP A 23 6.38 14.03 -4.69
CA ASP A 23 5.38 14.07 -3.65
C ASP A 23 4.87 12.66 -3.36
N ALA A 24 5.36 12.10 -2.25
CA ALA A 24 5.01 10.76 -1.81
C ALA A 24 3.51 10.62 -1.48
N HIS A 25 2.87 11.70 -0.99
CA HIS A 25 1.45 11.69 -0.69
C HIS A 25 0.63 11.56 -1.98
N LEU A 26 0.93 12.35 -3.01
CA LEU A 26 0.27 12.24 -4.31
C LEU A 26 0.49 10.87 -4.96
N ALA A 27 1.70 10.30 -4.84
CA ALA A 27 1.98 8.95 -5.34
C ALA A 27 1.10 7.88 -4.66
N VAL A 28 0.90 7.97 -3.34
CA VAL A 28 0.02 7.06 -2.58
C VAL A 28 -1.44 7.23 -2.96
N VAL A 29 -1.93 8.46 -3.05
CA VAL A 29 -3.34 8.71 -3.44
C VAL A 29 -3.60 8.19 -4.85
N TYR A 30 -2.66 8.39 -5.79
CA TYR A 30 -2.76 7.83 -7.13
C TYR A 30 -2.73 6.30 -7.13
N ALA A 31 -1.84 5.68 -6.33
CA ALA A 31 -1.78 4.23 -6.17
C ALA A 31 -3.09 3.65 -5.61
N MET A 32 -3.69 4.28 -4.60
CA MET A 32 -5.00 3.88 -4.07
C MET A 32 -6.10 3.97 -5.12
N ALA A 33 -6.10 5.04 -5.94
CA ALA A 33 -7.06 5.17 -7.03
C ALA A 33 -6.87 4.08 -8.10
N LEU A 34 -5.63 3.68 -8.40
CA LEU A 34 -5.34 2.54 -9.28
C LEU A 34 -5.84 1.20 -8.68
N GLN A 35 -5.58 0.96 -7.39
CA GLN A 35 -6.07 -0.22 -6.68
C GLN A 35 -7.59 -0.33 -6.72
N ALA A 36 -8.31 0.77 -6.48
CA ALA A 36 -9.77 0.82 -6.51
C ALA A 36 -10.37 0.48 -7.91
N ARG A 37 -9.54 0.51 -8.95
CA ARG A 37 -9.89 0.16 -10.33
C ARG A 37 -9.43 -1.25 -10.72
N GLY A 38 -8.97 -2.04 -9.75
CA GLY A 38 -8.42 -3.38 -9.98
C GLY A 38 -7.00 -3.37 -10.57
N ARG A 39 -6.34 -2.21 -10.63
CA ARG A 39 -4.98 -2.04 -11.18
C ARG A 39 -3.92 -2.08 -10.08
N ALA A 40 -4.08 -3.00 -9.13
CA ALA A 40 -3.15 -3.15 -8.00
C ALA A 40 -1.67 -3.37 -8.41
N PRO A 41 -1.35 -4.16 -9.47
CA PRO A 41 0.04 -4.32 -9.91
C PRO A 41 0.70 -3.00 -10.32
N GLU A 42 -0.05 -2.12 -10.99
CA GLU A 42 0.44 -0.82 -11.43
C GLU A 42 0.61 0.15 -10.26
N ALA A 43 -0.32 0.10 -9.30
CA ALA A 43 -0.22 0.86 -8.06
C ALA A 43 1.05 0.49 -7.28
N LEU A 44 1.33 -0.80 -7.13
CA LEU A 44 2.53 -1.30 -6.45
C LEU A 44 3.81 -0.90 -7.19
N ALA A 45 3.84 -1.02 -8.53
CA ALA A 45 4.99 -0.61 -9.34
C ALA A 45 5.29 0.90 -9.22
N LEU A 46 4.25 1.73 -9.16
CA LEU A 46 4.38 3.17 -8.94
C LEU A 46 5.03 3.46 -7.58
N LEU A 47 4.54 2.83 -6.51
CA LEU A 47 5.06 3.04 -5.16
C LEU A 47 6.48 2.50 -4.99
N ASP A 48 6.80 1.35 -5.59
CA ASP A 48 8.19 0.84 -5.61
C ASP A 48 9.13 1.84 -6.28
N ALA A 49 8.71 2.40 -7.42
CA ALA A 49 9.53 3.37 -8.15
C ALA A 49 9.77 4.64 -7.33
N MET A 50 8.75 5.11 -6.60
CA MET A 50 8.91 6.21 -5.65
C MET A 50 9.84 5.83 -4.50
N HIS A 51 9.62 4.70 -3.83
CA HIS A 51 10.48 4.26 -2.74
C HIS A 51 11.95 4.09 -3.16
N ARG A 52 12.22 3.61 -4.38
CA ARG A 52 13.59 3.54 -4.93
C ARG A 52 14.22 4.92 -5.17
N ARG A 53 13.42 5.93 -5.54
CA ARG A 53 13.90 7.31 -5.76
C ARG A 53 14.08 8.07 -4.46
N ARG A 54 13.21 7.82 -3.48
CA ARG A 54 13.20 8.42 -2.15
C ARG A 54 13.18 7.32 -1.07
N PRO A 55 14.32 6.63 -0.88
CA PRO A 55 14.42 5.69 0.23
C PRO A 55 14.32 6.48 1.54
N GLY A 56 13.46 6.03 2.45
CA GLY A 56 13.25 6.68 3.75
C GLY A 56 11.96 7.49 3.87
N GLU A 57 11.09 7.48 2.86
CA GLU A 57 9.73 8.00 2.99
C GLU A 57 8.78 6.93 3.53
N ARG A 58 7.92 7.33 4.48
CA ARG A 58 6.96 6.44 5.15
C ARG A 58 5.73 6.15 4.29
N GLU A 59 5.23 7.15 3.56
CA GLU A 59 3.99 7.08 2.78
C GLU A 59 4.01 5.93 1.75
N PRO A 60 5.06 5.75 0.91
CA PRO A 60 5.06 4.70 -0.09
C PRO A 60 5.02 3.30 0.54
N LEU A 61 5.73 3.08 1.65
CA LEU A 61 5.74 1.81 2.37
C LEU A 61 4.35 1.49 2.95
N PHE A 62 3.68 2.49 3.53
CA PHE A 62 2.31 2.34 4.01
C PHE A 62 1.34 1.97 2.87
N GLY A 63 1.47 2.64 1.72
CA GLY A 63 0.71 2.35 0.52
C GLY A 63 0.95 0.93 -0.01
N ILE A 64 2.21 0.49 -0.10
CA ILE A 64 2.58 -0.86 -0.53
C ILE A 64 1.98 -1.90 0.42
N ALA A 65 2.12 -1.72 1.74
CA ALA A 65 1.60 -2.66 2.72
C ALA A 65 0.07 -2.84 2.58
N THR A 66 -0.65 -1.72 2.45
CA THR A 66 -2.11 -1.71 2.33
C THR A 66 -2.58 -2.36 1.03
N ILE A 67 -2.01 -1.94 -0.10
CA ILE A 67 -2.43 -2.41 -1.43
C ILE A 67 -2.04 -3.88 -1.63
N ALA A 68 -0.84 -4.30 -1.20
CA ALA A 68 -0.40 -5.69 -1.30
C ALA A 68 -1.29 -6.62 -0.46
N ARG A 69 -1.74 -6.18 0.72
CA ARG A 69 -2.69 -6.95 1.55
C ARG A 69 -4.00 -7.18 0.80
N GLU A 70 -4.57 -6.12 0.22
CA GLU A 70 -5.83 -6.20 -0.53
C GLU A 70 -5.69 -6.96 -1.86
N ALA A 71 -4.50 -6.93 -2.47
CA ALA A 71 -4.18 -7.70 -3.67
C ALA A 71 -3.93 -9.20 -3.40
N GLY A 72 -3.95 -9.65 -2.14
CA GLY A 72 -3.67 -11.04 -1.80
C GLY A 72 -2.18 -11.39 -1.85
N GLU A 73 -1.28 -10.41 -1.71
CA GLU A 73 0.17 -10.57 -1.59
C GLU A 73 0.66 -10.38 -0.13
N PRO A 74 0.28 -11.26 0.82
CA PRO A 74 0.55 -11.05 2.25
C PRO A 74 2.05 -11.02 2.58
N GLY A 75 2.90 -11.72 1.82
CA GLY A 75 4.35 -11.66 2.00
C GLY A 75 4.92 -10.28 1.73
N ARG A 76 4.47 -9.65 0.64
CA ARG A 76 4.87 -8.29 0.27
C ARG A 76 4.29 -7.25 1.22
N ALA A 77 3.05 -7.44 1.66
CA ALA A 77 2.42 -6.59 2.65
C ALA A 77 3.21 -6.57 3.97
N ARG A 78 3.56 -7.75 4.48
CA ARG A 78 4.40 -7.89 5.69
C ARG A 78 5.74 -7.21 5.53
N GLN A 79 6.44 -7.48 4.43
CA GLN A 79 7.76 -6.88 4.20
C GLN A 79 7.68 -5.35 4.25
N ALA A 80 6.75 -4.75 3.53
CA ALA A 80 6.59 -3.29 3.52
C ALA A 80 6.21 -2.72 4.90
N ALA A 81 5.39 -3.43 5.67
CA ALA A 81 5.04 -3.02 7.04
C ALA A 81 6.24 -3.11 8.00
N HIS A 82 7.06 -4.15 7.87
CA HIS A 82 8.31 -4.30 8.65
C HIS A 82 9.34 -3.24 8.24
N ASP A 83 9.48 -2.94 6.95
CA ASP A 83 10.36 -1.87 6.47
C ASP A 83 9.89 -0.50 6.99
N LEU A 84 8.57 -0.25 7.02
CA LEU A 84 7.99 0.95 7.60
C LEU A 84 8.26 1.06 9.10
N LEU A 85 8.13 -0.04 9.84
CA LEU A 85 8.41 -0.08 11.26
C LEU A 85 9.91 0.10 11.55
N ALA A 86 10.79 -0.42 10.69
CA ALA A 86 12.23 -0.20 10.81
C ALA A 86 12.60 1.27 10.54
N LEU A 87 11.88 1.93 9.61
CA LEU A 87 12.08 3.33 9.28
C LEU A 87 11.55 4.26 10.38
N VAL A 88 10.35 3.98 10.90
CA VAL A 88 9.71 4.77 11.96
C VAL A 88 9.20 3.83 13.06
N PRO A 89 10.07 3.41 14.00
CA PRO A 89 9.72 2.44 15.05
C PRO A 89 8.60 2.92 15.99
N GLU A 90 8.50 4.24 16.14
CA GLU A 90 7.53 4.91 17.00
C GLU A 90 6.18 5.14 16.31
N ASP A 91 6.05 4.81 15.02
CA ASP A 91 4.81 5.01 14.29
C ASP A 91 3.74 3.98 14.72
N PRO A 92 2.63 4.43 15.35
CA PRO A 92 1.60 3.52 15.82
C PRO A 92 0.87 2.81 14.67
N GLY A 93 0.81 3.42 13.49
CA GLY A 93 0.26 2.82 12.28
C GLY A 93 1.11 1.67 11.75
N ALA A 94 2.43 1.84 11.73
CA ALA A 94 3.38 0.80 11.36
C ALA A 94 3.32 -0.40 12.32
N GLN A 95 3.29 -0.13 13.63
CA GLN A 95 3.14 -1.16 14.65
C GLN A 95 1.81 -1.92 14.50
N ALA A 96 0.72 -1.20 14.23
CA ALA A 96 -0.59 -1.81 14.00
C ALA A 96 -0.59 -2.68 12.73
N LEU A 97 -0.02 -2.19 11.62
CA LEU A 97 0.10 -2.94 10.37
C LEU A 97 0.89 -4.24 10.54
N VAL A 98 2.06 -4.18 11.18
CA VAL A 98 2.88 -5.38 11.44
C VAL A 98 2.09 -6.39 12.27
N ARG A 99 1.46 -5.96 13.36
CA ARG A 99 0.64 -6.84 14.21
C ARG A 99 -0.53 -7.47 13.45
N GLU A 100 -1.18 -6.69 12.58
CA GLU A 100 -2.30 -7.18 11.77
C GLU A 100 -1.83 -8.22 10.76
N LEU A 101 -0.74 -7.93 10.05
CA LEU A 101 -0.24 -8.75 8.94
C LEU A 101 0.49 -10.01 9.43
N ASP A 102 1.16 -9.97 10.57
CA ASP A 102 1.81 -11.13 11.19
C ASP A 102 0.82 -12.04 11.92
N ARG A 103 -0.41 -11.55 12.18
CA ARG A 103 -1.45 -12.41 12.75
C ARG A 103 -1.77 -13.53 11.77
N PRO A 104 -1.78 -14.80 12.21
CA PRO A 104 -2.24 -15.89 11.36
C PRO A 104 -3.71 -15.66 10.97
N PRO A 105 -4.11 -15.98 9.73
CA PRO A 105 -5.50 -15.82 9.32
C PRO A 105 -6.39 -16.60 10.29
N ALA A 106 -7.46 -15.97 10.75
CA ALA A 106 -8.34 -16.45 11.82
C ALA A 106 -9.02 -17.81 11.54
N GLY A 107 -8.77 -18.45 10.39
CA GLY A 107 -9.26 -19.78 10.05
C GLY A 107 -8.29 -20.94 10.33
N ALA A 108 -7.05 -20.69 10.81
CA ALA A 108 -6.08 -21.76 11.04
C ALA A 108 -6.22 -22.47 12.41
N GLN A 109 -7.14 -22.05 13.28
CA GLN A 109 -7.27 -22.56 14.65
C GLN A 109 -8.41 -23.56 14.88
N GLU A 110 -9.17 -23.98 13.86
CA GLU A 110 -10.37 -24.82 14.06
C GLU A 110 -10.34 -26.22 13.41
N THR A 111 -9.25 -26.62 12.75
CA THR A 111 -9.14 -27.95 12.09
C THR A 111 -8.23 -28.96 12.78
N ARG A 112 -7.65 -28.62 13.95
CA ARG A 112 -6.77 -29.52 14.71
C ARG A 112 -7.37 -29.98 16.04
N SER A 113 -8.62 -30.44 15.99
CA SER A 113 -9.22 -31.26 17.05
C SER A 113 -10.12 -32.31 16.39
N ARG A 114 -9.52 -33.44 16.00
CA ARG A 114 -10.22 -34.70 15.70
C ARG A 114 -9.70 -35.77 16.63
#